data_AF-A0A376MHE7-F1
#
_entry.id   AF-A0A376MHE7-F1
#
_cell.length_a   1.000
_cell.length_b   1.000
_cell.length_c   1.000
_cell.angle_alpha   90.00
_cell.angle_beta   90.00
_cell.angle_gamma   90.00
#
_symmetry.space_group_name_H-M   'P 1'
#
loop_
_entity.id
_entity.type
_entity.pdbx_description
1 polymer ?
#
loop_
_entity_poly.entity_id
_entity_poly.type
_entity_poly.pdbx_seq_one_letter_code
_entity_poly.pdbx_strand_id
1 'polypeptide(L)'
;MLTTRHSSTRPKPIGSFFTEQEAEQLAKQGYTLKEDAGRGYRRVVASPKPVDIIEKETVKALVEAGQVVITVGGGGIPVIRGR
;
A
#
# COMPACT_ATOMS: atom_id res chain seq x y z
N MET A 1 10.88 2.59 4.75
CA MET A 1 9.50 2.77 5.24
C MET A 1 9.01 4.16 4.84
N LEU A 2 7.74 4.28 4.45
CA LEU A 2 7.10 5.57 4.20
C LEU A 2 6.14 5.89 5.34
N THR A 3 6.33 7.02 6.00
CA THR A 3 5.28 7.54 6.88
C THR A 3 4.11 8.03 6.04
N THR A 4 2.90 7.74 6.49
CA THR A 4 1.67 8.07 5.75
C THR A 4 0.67 8.78 6.67
N ARG A 5 -0.22 9.60 6.09
CA ARG A 5 -1.33 10.24 6.84
C ARG A 5 -2.60 9.40 6.72
N HIS A 6 -3.35 9.29 7.82
CA HIS A 6 -4.60 8.52 7.92
C HIS A 6 -5.81 9.20 7.22
N SER A 7 -5.62 10.20 6.36
CA SER A 7 -6.72 10.89 5.66
C SER A 7 -7.51 9.93 4.75
N SER A 8 -8.74 10.31 4.35
CA SER A 8 -9.54 9.52 3.39
C SER A 8 -8.72 9.16 2.15
N THR A 9 -8.50 7.86 1.95
CA THR A 9 -7.65 7.34 0.87
C THR A 9 -8.52 6.76 -0.24
N ARG A 10 -8.03 6.82 -1.49
CA ARG A 10 -8.67 6.08 -2.58
C ARG A 10 -8.35 4.59 -2.41
N PRO A 11 -9.36 3.69 -2.41
CA PRO A 11 -9.12 2.26 -2.31
C PRO A 11 -8.36 1.76 -3.54
N LYS A 12 -7.26 1.04 -3.32
CA LYS A 12 -6.46 0.41 -4.37
C LYS A 12 -6.80 -1.08 -4.46
N PRO A 13 -7.24 -1.58 -5.63
CA PRO A 13 -7.51 -3.00 -5.82
C PRO A 13 -6.19 -3.78 -5.91
N ILE A 14 -6.13 -4.93 -5.22
CA ILE A 14 -4.95 -5.78 -5.11
C ILE A 14 -5.31 -7.26 -5.24
N GLY A 15 -4.33 -8.08 -5.61
CA GLY A 15 -4.50 -9.53 -5.73
C GLY A 15 -5.45 -9.96 -6.84
N SER A 16 -5.88 -11.21 -6.74
CA SER A 16 -6.75 -11.92 -7.68
C SER A 16 -8.18 -11.37 -7.73
N PHE A 17 -8.91 -11.79 -8.77
CA PHE A 17 -10.35 -11.62 -8.85
C PHE A 17 -11.07 -12.77 -8.15
N PHE A 18 -12.25 -12.47 -7.60
CA PHE A 18 -13.12 -13.39 -6.89
C PHE A 18 -14.53 -13.32 -7.46
N THR A 19 -15.26 -14.42 -7.35
CA THR A 19 -16.72 -14.42 -7.54
C THR A 19 -17.41 -13.66 -6.39
N GLU A 20 -18.69 -13.34 -6.58
CA GLU A 20 -19.50 -12.70 -5.54
C GLU A 20 -19.56 -13.55 -4.27
N GLN A 21 -19.78 -14.87 -4.41
CA GLN A 21 -19.87 -15.78 -3.27
C GLN A 21 -18.56 -15.86 -2.49
N GLU A 22 -17.42 -15.94 -3.18
CA GLU A 22 -16.10 -15.90 -2.53
C GLU A 22 -15.84 -14.56 -1.84
N ALA A 23 -16.23 -13.45 -2.48
CA ALA A 23 -16.10 -12.12 -1.92
C ALA A 23 -16.91 -11.95 -0.63
N GLU A 24 -18.13 -12.48 -0.56
CA GLU A 24 -18.93 -12.47 0.66
C GLU A 24 -18.26 -13.24 1.81
N GLN A 25 -17.65 -14.40 1.52
CA GLN A 25 -16.95 -15.16 2.56
C GLN A 25 -15.69 -14.45 3.04
N LEU A 26 -14.93 -13.83 2.13
CA LEU A 26 -13.75 -13.03 2.49
C LEU A 26 -14.14 -11.75 3.24
N ALA A 27 -15.27 -11.14 2.91
CA ALA A 27 -15.78 -9.98 3.64
C ALA A 27 -16.09 -10.31 5.10
N LYS A 28 -16.62 -11.50 5.38
CA LYS A 28 -16.84 -12.00 6.76
C LYS A 28 -15.54 -12.19 7.53
N GLN A 29 -14.41 -12.40 6.84
CA GLN A 29 -13.07 -12.46 7.45
C GLN A 29 -12.44 -11.07 7.65
N GLY A 30 -13.19 -9.99 7.38
CA GLY A 30 -12.75 -8.61 7.58
C GLY A 30 -12.05 -7.99 6.37
N TYR A 31 -12.00 -8.67 5.22
CA TYR A 31 -11.45 -8.08 4.01
C TYR A 31 -12.45 -7.09 3.39
N THR A 32 -11.96 -5.95 2.91
CA THR A 32 -12.77 -5.06 2.08
C THR A 32 -12.61 -5.47 0.61
N LEU A 33 -13.71 -5.84 -0.05
CA LEU A 33 -13.72 -6.15 -1.48
C LEU A 33 -14.61 -5.15 -2.22
N LYS A 34 -14.31 -4.90 -3.50
CA LYS A 34 -15.14 -4.12 -4.41
C LYS A 34 -15.24 -4.80 -5.76
N GLU A 35 -16.40 -4.66 -6.40
CA GLU A 35 -16.57 -5.04 -7.79
C GLU A 35 -15.63 -4.23 -8.68
N ASP A 36 -15.00 -4.89 -9.65
CA ASP A 36 -14.05 -4.29 -10.58
C ASP A 36 -14.58 -4.44 -12.02
N ALA A 37 -15.58 -3.61 -12.33
CA ALA A 37 -16.15 -3.40 -13.67
C ALA A 37 -16.50 -4.70 -14.41
N GLY A 38 -17.29 -5.59 -13.79
CA GLY A 38 -17.74 -6.85 -14.40
C GLY A 38 -16.67 -7.93 -14.52
N ARG A 39 -15.45 -7.72 -14.01
CA ARG A 39 -14.39 -8.74 -13.99
C ARG A 39 -14.40 -9.60 -12.72
N GLY A 40 -15.40 -9.39 -11.87
CA GLY A 40 -15.49 -9.96 -10.53
C GLY A 40 -15.08 -8.96 -9.44
N TYR A 41 -14.79 -9.49 -8.25
CA TYR A 41 -14.49 -8.72 -7.05
C TYR A 41 -13.00 -8.76 -6.75
N ARG A 42 -12.45 -7.67 -6.22
CA ARG A 42 -11.06 -7.63 -5.75
C ARG A 42 -10.97 -7.07 -4.35
N ARG A 43 -9.98 -7.56 -3.59
CA ARG A 43 -9.63 -6.93 -2.33
C ARG A 43 -9.12 -5.52 -2.58
N VAL A 44 -9.59 -4.57 -1.79
CA VAL A 44 -9.10 -3.21 -1.80
C VAL A 44 -8.42 -2.87 -0.48
N VAL A 45 -7.38 -2.06 -0.56
CA VAL A 45 -6.66 -1.55 0.62
C VAL A 45 -6.55 -0.03 0.56
N ALA A 46 -6.26 0.57 1.71
CA ALA A 46 -5.94 2.00 1.77
C ALA A 46 -4.67 2.30 0.95
N SER A 47 -4.68 3.41 0.22
CA SER A 47 -3.52 3.91 -0.53
C SER A 47 -3.23 5.36 -0.10
N PRO A 48 -2.76 5.57 1.14
CA PRO A 48 -2.53 6.91 1.67
C PRO A 48 -1.37 7.61 0.95
N LYS A 49 -1.39 8.95 0.97
CA LYS A 49 -0.27 9.74 0.46
C LYS A 49 0.94 9.58 1.40
N PRO A 50 2.14 9.32 0.85
CA PRO A 50 3.35 9.33 1.65
C PRO A 50 3.67 10.74 2.12
N VAL A 51 4.27 10.85 3.30
CA VAL A 51 4.61 12.10 3.98
C VAL A 51 6.12 12.24 4.12
N ASP A 52 6.80 11.15 4.46
CA ASP A 52 8.25 11.13 4.68
C ASP A 52 8.81 9.72 4.44
N ILE A 53 10.08 9.63 4.10
CA ILE A 53 10.85 8.38 4.03
C ILE A 53 11.72 8.31 5.29
N ILE A 54 11.58 7.26 6.09
CA ILE A 54 12.33 7.14 7.36
C ILE A 54 13.84 7.04 7.10
N GLU A 55 14.25 6.28 6.10
CA GLU A 55 15.64 5.96 5.79
C GLU A 55 16.30 6.97 4.82
N LYS A 56 15.70 8.15 4.61
CA LYS A 56 16.16 9.12 3.60
C LYS A 56 17.61 9.57 3.83
N GLU A 57 18.03 9.73 5.08
CA GLU A 57 19.40 10.17 5.40
C GLU A 57 20.42 9.08 5.06
N THR A 58 20.09 7.82 5.31
CA THR A 58 20.93 6.68 4.89
C THR A 58 21.01 6.58 3.36
N VAL A 59 19.88 6.72 2.67
CA VAL A 59 19.85 6.73 1.21
C VAL A 59 20.71 7.87 0.67
N LYS A 60 20.60 9.07 1.24
CA LYS A 60 21.37 10.25 0.85
C LYS A 60 22.87 10.01 1.04
N ALA A 61 23.30 9.48 2.18
CA ALA A 61 24.70 9.17 2.43
C ALA A 61 25.29 8.17 1.42
N LEU A 62 24.52 7.14 1.05
CA LEU A 62 24.96 6.15 0.05
C LEU A 62 25.08 6.76 -1.36
N VAL A 63 24.12 7.62 -1.73
CA VAL A 63 24.17 8.36 -3.01
C VAL A 63 25.37 9.30 -3.04
N GLU A 64 25.63 10.03 -1.95
CA GLU A 64 26.80 10.91 -1.82
C GLU A 64 28.13 10.15 -1.89
N ALA A 65 28.15 8.89 -1.45
CA ALA A 65 29.28 7.97 -1.58
C ALA A 65 29.40 7.33 -2.99
N GLY A 66 28.64 7.82 -3.99
CA GLY A 66 28.71 7.37 -5.38
C GLY A 66 28.08 6.00 -5.65
N GLN A 67 27.26 5.49 -4.73
CA GLN A 67 26.62 4.18 -4.88
C GLN A 67 25.31 4.28 -5.69
N VAL A 68 25.02 3.24 -6.49
CA VAL A 68 23.70 3.07 -7.10
C VAL A 68 22.76 2.44 -6.07
N VAL A 69 21.74 3.19 -5.66
CA VAL A 69 20.82 2.78 -4.58
C VAL A 69 19.43 2.49 -5.14
N ILE A 70 18.93 1.29 -4.87
CA ILE A 70 17.51 0.93 -5.07
C ILE A 70 16.81 1.04 -3.73
N THR A 71 15.78 1.89 -3.66
CA THR A 71 15.01 2.13 -2.43
C THR A 71 13.53 2.32 -2.76
N VAL A 72 12.67 2.36 -1.73
CA VAL A 72 11.21 2.59 -1.86
C VAL A 72 10.52 1.58 -2.80
N GLY A 73 11.01 0.33 -2.83
CA GLY A 73 10.44 -0.75 -3.64
C GLY A 73 8.93 -0.91 -3.41
N GLY A 74 8.16 -1.02 -4.49
CA GLY A 74 6.70 -1.16 -4.44
C GLY A 74 5.94 0.06 -3.88
N GLY A 75 6.60 1.21 -3.75
CA GLY A 75 6.05 2.39 -3.07
C GLY A 75 6.35 2.42 -1.56
N GLY A 76 7.21 1.54 -1.06
CA GLY A 76 7.67 1.51 0.34
C GLY A 76 6.63 1.02 1.36
N ILE A 77 7.12 0.45 2.47
CA ILE A 77 6.26 -0.07 3.54
C ILE A 77 5.55 1.11 4.24
N PRO A 78 4.20 1.22 4.17
CA PRO A 78 3.47 2.30 4.80
C PRO A 78 3.46 2.11 6.33
N VAL A 79 3.88 3.14 7.05
CA VAL A 79 3.90 3.18 8.51
C VAL A 79 3.28 4.48 9.01
N ILE A 80 2.94 4.51 10.30
CA ILE A 80 2.56 5.72 11.03
C ILE A 80 3.60 6.00 12.09
N ARG A 81 3.80 7.27 12.45
CA ARG A 81 4.62 7.61 13.62
C ARG A 81 3.83 7.21 14.87
N GLY A 82 4.45 6.40 15.73
CA GLY A 82 3.93 6.12 17.06
C GLY A 82 3.80 7.40 17.89
N ARG A 83 2.94 7.36 18.91
CA ARG A 83 2.94 8.36 19.97
C ARG A 83 4.10 8.14 20.91
#